data_AF-A0A928T3M0-F1
#
_entry.id   AF-A0A928T3M0-F1
#
_cell.length_a   1.000
_cell.length_b   1.000
_cell.length_c   1.000
_cell.angle_alpha   90.00
_cell.angle_beta   90.00
_cell.angle_gamma   90.00
#
_symmetry.space_group_name_H-M   'P 1'
#
loop_
_entity.id
_entity.type
_entity.pdbx_description
1 polymer ?
#
loop_
_entity_poly.entity_id
_entity_poly.type
_entity_poly.pdbx_seq_one_letter_code
_entity_poly.pdbx_strand_id
1 'polypeptide(L)'
;MDRSLATLVGLWGVVALQALSCNSDEARALRNAKLAEGCTLDSDCTKGLVCIFERCHVECVESKDCPAGQRCVLGPGGANACQLPDEIACVLECPGTQTCAVDAECRDKCLKAADCVAGQLCVGDVCADPEELVAGQLPIKSTDAGAGGSGGSGASGGSGGSGGGGGSGGGGGSGGGGGSGGGGGSGGSGGASASCGAPSTAAGTQIWSGTTLLLRAAALTSTHVVVMSWGSGANAGDYEIVLIDKSNPSSTTTLVTQAQAAGKPAVFAAGADAAFWALDTGSGWDVKSAAFAGGGPKTVLANNGIQPEGLRAGSGYLAWRQAPLNAIVSVLQDGTSGGTIPLVAGAATAPAGMDAADRVYYVDGAKLMRRKATGTTTDSWETVAAAGATAADFVRVDGDTVFWARDPLSGSGAITRLDPGSAELVTNVKPSSMGLNAQNLYYDDETVTADRGVWCVPRAGGAPVRKAKNTAKVNVIGADDQFVYWYDVFAGSIVRRAPK
;
A
#
# COMPACT_ATOMS: atom_id res chain seq x y z
N MET A 1 -7.33 18.33 108.73
CA MET A 1 -7.78 16.94 108.95
C MET A 1 -7.83 16.25 107.61
N ASP A 2 -6.90 15.31 107.43
CA ASP A 2 -7.03 14.07 106.66
C ASP A 2 -7.42 14.12 105.16
N ARG A 3 -6.41 13.99 104.30
CA ARG A 3 -6.03 12.75 103.57
C ARG A 3 -5.01 13.11 102.47
N SER A 4 -3.74 12.73 102.62
CA SER A 4 -3.12 11.45 102.17
C SER A 4 -3.18 11.27 100.64
N LEU A 5 -2.05 11.48 99.96
CA LEU A 5 -1.03 10.47 99.58
C LEU A 5 -1.44 9.69 98.30
N ALA A 6 -0.87 10.04 97.15
CA ALA A 6 -0.63 9.11 96.04
C ALA A 6 0.21 9.74 94.89
N THR A 7 1.48 9.34 94.87
CA THR A 7 2.15 8.76 93.71
C THR A 7 2.77 9.68 92.64
N LEU A 8 4.10 9.68 92.71
CA LEU A 8 5.11 10.23 91.83
C LEU A 8 5.57 9.11 90.88
N VAL A 9 5.17 9.12 89.60
CA VAL A 9 5.72 8.24 88.54
C VAL A 9 5.60 8.94 87.18
N GLY A 10 6.70 8.98 86.43
CA GLY A 10 6.63 8.76 84.98
C GLY A 10 6.76 9.98 84.08
N LEU A 11 7.87 10.71 84.18
CA LEU A 11 8.27 11.73 83.21
C LEU A 11 8.98 11.10 81.99
N TRP A 12 8.32 10.25 81.20
CA TRP A 12 8.81 9.78 79.89
C TRP A 12 7.62 9.35 79.02
N GLY A 13 7.36 10.03 77.90
CA GLY A 13 6.40 9.54 76.91
C GLY A 13 5.60 10.60 76.14
N VAL A 14 6.29 11.48 75.40
CA VAL A 14 5.68 12.16 74.23
C VAL A 14 6.70 12.14 73.10
N VAL A 15 6.90 10.97 72.50
CA VAL A 15 7.60 10.81 71.22
C VAL A 15 6.75 9.86 70.38
N ALA A 16 6.59 10.23 69.10
CA ALA A 16 6.05 9.45 67.99
C ALA A 16 4.53 9.20 67.99
N LEU A 17 3.78 10.13 67.39
CA LEU A 17 2.56 9.78 66.65
C LEU A 17 2.30 10.79 65.52
N GLN A 18 3.26 10.93 64.59
CA GLN A 18 3.02 11.53 63.28
C GLN A 18 3.72 10.70 62.20
N ALA A 19 3.03 10.51 61.07
CA ALA A 19 3.44 9.80 59.86
C ALA A 19 3.27 8.26 59.82
N LEU A 20 2.02 7.81 59.75
CA LEU A 20 1.63 6.69 58.89
C LEU A 20 0.51 7.17 57.96
N SER A 21 0.79 8.17 57.10
CA SER A 21 -0.03 8.32 55.90
C SER A 21 0.45 7.25 54.92
N CYS A 22 -0.40 6.24 54.69
CA CYS A 22 -0.18 5.24 53.67
C CYS A 22 0.10 5.94 52.32
N ASN A 23 1.32 5.82 51.80
CA ASN A 23 1.67 6.18 50.43
C ASN A 23 0.95 5.21 49.49
N SER A 24 -0.33 5.48 49.18
CA SER A 24 -1.09 4.72 48.17
C SER A 24 -0.49 4.84 46.78
N ASP A 25 0.34 5.85 46.56
CA ASP A 25 0.85 6.22 45.25
C ASP A 25 2.03 5.34 44.82
N GLU A 26 2.90 4.92 45.74
CA GLU A 26 4.00 4.00 45.41
C GLU A 26 3.50 2.60 45.09
N ALA A 27 2.54 2.08 45.85
CA ALA A 27 1.92 0.78 45.58
C ALA A 27 1.07 0.78 44.29
N ARG A 28 0.54 1.95 43.90
CA ARG A 28 -0.16 2.16 42.63
C ARG A 28 0.81 2.29 41.47
N ALA A 29 1.93 3.00 41.66
CA ALA A 29 2.99 3.13 40.66
C ALA A 29 3.67 1.78 40.37
N LEU A 30 3.97 0.98 41.40
CA LEU A 30 4.50 -0.38 41.24
C LEU A 30 3.51 -1.33 40.56
N ARG A 31 2.21 -1.18 40.82
CA ARG A 31 1.19 -1.94 40.08
C ARG A 31 1.13 -1.51 38.62
N ASN A 32 1.08 -0.21 38.35
CA ASN A 32 1.08 0.32 36.98
C ASN A 32 2.34 -0.06 36.18
N ALA A 33 3.50 -0.18 36.84
CA ALA A 33 4.74 -0.62 36.20
C ALA A 33 4.73 -2.10 35.77
N LYS A 34 3.83 -2.92 36.33
CA LYS A 34 3.67 -4.34 35.98
C LYS A 34 2.48 -4.63 35.07
N LEU A 35 1.53 -3.70 34.96
CA LEU A 35 0.62 -3.69 33.82
C LEU A 35 1.49 -3.55 32.57
N ALA A 36 1.19 -4.31 31.51
CA ALA A 36 1.97 -4.40 30.26
C ALA A 36 3.19 -5.34 30.24
N GLU A 37 3.54 -6.06 31.30
CA GLU A 37 4.55 -7.12 31.19
C GLU A 37 4.08 -8.21 30.21
N GLY A 38 4.98 -8.65 29.33
CA GLY A 38 4.69 -9.69 28.34
C GLY A 38 4.37 -11.03 29.01
N CYS A 39 3.27 -11.66 28.64
CA CYS A 39 2.80 -12.91 29.24
C CYS A 39 2.31 -13.91 28.19
N THR A 40 2.28 -15.19 28.56
CA THR A 40 1.67 -16.26 27.76
C THR A 40 0.53 -16.97 28.48
N LEU A 41 0.56 -16.97 29.81
CA LEU A 41 -0.44 -17.56 30.69
C LEU A 41 -0.76 -16.59 31.85
N ASP A 42 -1.94 -16.71 32.45
CA ASP A 42 -2.32 -15.90 33.62
C ASP A 42 -1.34 -16.04 34.80
N SER A 43 -0.67 -17.20 34.90
CA SER A 43 0.36 -17.45 35.91
C SER A 43 1.63 -16.64 35.74
N ASP A 44 1.86 -16.07 34.55
CA ASP A 44 3.01 -15.20 34.26
C ASP A 44 2.77 -13.80 34.83
N CYS A 45 1.51 -13.46 35.09
CA CYS A 45 1.12 -12.16 35.63
C CYS A 45 1.15 -12.14 37.16
N THR A 46 1.36 -10.94 37.73
CA THR A 46 1.25 -10.76 39.18
C THR A 46 -0.17 -11.09 39.63
N LYS A 47 -0.31 -11.76 40.79
CA LYS A 47 -1.61 -12.20 41.34
C LYS A 47 -2.70 -11.13 41.25
N GLY A 48 -3.80 -11.45 40.58
CA GLY A 48 -4.94 -10.55 40.35
C GLY A 48 -4.93 -9.84 39.00
N LEU A 49 -3.98 -10.18 38.12
CA LEU A 49 -3.97 -9.78 36.73
C LEU A 49 -4.20 -11.01 35.84
N VAL A 50 -4.74 -10.79 34.65
CA VAL A 50 -5.01 -11.79 33.62
C VAL A 50 -4.16 -11.53 32.39
N CYS A 51 -3.75 -12.60 31.71
CA CYS A 51 -2.92 -12.52 30.52
C CYS A 51 -3.79 -12.43 29.27
N ILE A 52 -3.89 -11.24 28.70
CA ILE A 52 -4.70 -10.95 27.51
C ILE A 52 -3.85 -10.17 26.52
N PHE A 53 -3.95 -10.49 25.23
CA PHE A 53 -3.13 -9.88 24.16
C PHE A 53 -1.61 -9.91 24.43
N GLU A 54 -1.14 -11.01 25.02
CA GLU A 54 0.27 -11.22 25.42
C GLU A 54 0.78 -10.20 26.45
N ARG A 55 -0.12 -9.55 27.19
CA ARG A 55 0.19 -8.57 28.24
C ARG A 55 -0.64 -8.80 29.50
N CYS A 56 -0.14 -8.36 30.64
CA CYS A 56 -0.89 -8.46 31.90
C CYS A 56 -1.85 -7.28 32.09
N HIS A 57 -3.15 -7.60 32.26
CA HIS A 57 -4.23 -6.64 32.46
C HIS A 57 -4.96 -6.85 33.78
N VAL A 58 -5.68 -5.82 34.22
CA VAL A 58 -6.63 -5.92 35.34
C VAL A 58 -7.92 -6.56 34.83
N GLU A 59 -8.39 -7.63 35.46
CA GLU A 59 -9.69 -8.24 35.16
C GLU A 59 -10.83 -7.29 35.59
N CYS A 60 -11.87 -7.17 34.77
CA CYS A 60 -13.00 -6.28 35.03
C CYS A 60 -14.35 -6.94 34.69
N VAL A 61 -15.44 -6.40 35.23
CA VAL A 61 -16.81 -6.79 34.87
C VAL A 61 -17.48 -5.68 34.09
N GLU A 62 -17.20 -4.42 34.43
CA GLU A 62 -17.67 -3.21 33.75
C GLU A 62 -16.53 -2.16 33.70
N SER A 63 -16.65 -1.13 32.85
CA SER A 63 -15.62 -0.08 32.71
C SER A 63 -15.32 0.68 34.00
N LYS A 64 -16.27 0.72 34.96
CA LYS A 64 -16.07 1.33 36.29
C LYS A 64 -15.06 0.60 37.17
N ASP A 65 -14.78 -0.67 36.89
CA ASP A 65 -13.78 -1.47 37.62
C ASP A 65 -12.36 -1.10 37.18
N CYS A 66 -12.24 -0.41 36.03
CA CYS A 66 -10.98 -0.02 35.46
C CYS A 66 -10.47 1.32 36.03
N PRO A 67 -9.13 1.52 36.05
CA PRO A 67 -8.53 2.81 36.32
C PRO A 67 -9.13 3.92 35.45
N ALA A 68 -9.16 5.15 35.97
CA ALA A 68 -9.70 6.30 35.24
C ALA A 68 -9.07 6.43 33.84
N GLY A 69 -9.92 6.52 32.82
CA GLY A 69 -9.53 6.62 31.41
C GLY A 69 -9.26 5.27 30.72
N GLN A 70 -9.53 4.14 31.38
CA GLN A 70 -9.47 2.81 30.76
C GLN A 70 -10.89 2.24 30.60
N ARG A 71 -11.06 1.38 29.58
CA ARG A 71 -12.32 0.71 29.27
C ARG A 71 -12.22 -0.78 29.58
N CYS A 72 -13.30 -1.39 30.06
CA CYS A 72 -13.37 -2.84 30.15
C CYS A 72 -13.69 -3.43 28.77
N VAL A 73 -12.80 -4.26 28.23
CA VAL A 73 -12.93 -4.87 26.90
C VAL A 73 -13.01 -6.39 27.00
N LEU A 74 -13.64 -7.03 26.01
CA LEU A 74 -13.75 -8.48 25.90
C LEU A 74 -12.39 -9.10 25.58
N GLY A 75 -11.95 -10.00 26.45
CA GLY A 75 -10.76 -10.80 26.20
C GLY A 75 -11.07 -12.16 25.55
N PRO A 76 -10.06 -12.78 24.91
CA PRO A 76 -10.17 -14.15 24.44
C PRO A 76 -10.43 -15.10 25.61
N GLY A 77 -11.33 -16.07 25.42
CA GLY A 77 -11.69 -17.02 26.47
C GLY A 77 -12.76 -16.54 27.47
N GLY A 78 -13.34 -15.34 27.25
CA GLY A 78 -14.50 -14.85 28.00
C GLY A 78 -14.17 -14.13 29.32
N ALA A 79 -12.88 -13.91 29.61
CA ALA A 79 -12.45 -12.99 30.66
C ALA A 79 -12.40 -11.57 30.08
N ASN A 80 -12.93 -10.57 30.79
CA ASN A 80 -12.82 -9.17 30.37
C ASN A 80 -11.64 -8.51 31.08
N ALA A 81 -11.04 -7.54 30.43
CA ALA A 81 -9.87 -6.86 30.96
C ALA A 81 -9.89 -5.35 30.68
N CYS A 82 -9.24 -4.61 31.57
CA CYS A 82 -9.04 -3.18 31.39
C CYS A 82 -8.00 -2.93 30.29
N GLN A 83 -8.42 -2.22 29.26
CA GLN A 83 -7.58 -1.83 28.13
C GLN A 83 -6.45 -0.90 28.60
N LEU A 84 -5.22 -1.16 28.13
CA LEU A 84 -4.07 -0.33 28.51
C LEU A 84 -4.07 0.99 27.74
N PRO A 85 -3.55 2.09 28.32
CA PRO A 85 -3.58 3.40 27.66
C PRO A 85 -2.93 3.45 26.28
N ASP A 86 -1.90 2.63 26.04
CA ASP A 86 -1.20 2.53 24.76
C ASP A 86 -1.91 1.64 23.72
N GLU A 87 -2.96 0.94 24.12
CA GLU A 87 -3.83 0.13 23.24
C GLU A 87 -5.13 0.85 22.87
N ILE A 88 -5.43 1.98 23.52
CA ILE A 88 -6.65 2.74 23.25
C ILE A 88 -6.57 3.37 21.87
N ALA A 89 -5.45 3.99 21.49
CA ALA A 89 -5.33 4.72 20.23
C ALA A 89 -5.02 3.81 19.04
N CYS A 90 -5.65 4.06 17.89
CA CYS A 90 -5.39 3.33 16.64
C CYS A 90 -5.43 4.22 15.40
N VAL A 91 -4.74 3.77 14.35
CA VAL A 91 -4.82 4.36 13.00
C VAL A 91 -5.51 3.41 12.03
N LEU A 92 -5.28 2.09 12.16
CA LEU A 92 -5.86 1.10 11.25
C LEU A 92 -6.15 -0.25 11.92
N GLU A 93 -5.27 -0.70 12.82
CA GLU A 93 -5.37 -2.04 13.44
C GLU A 93 -5.35 -1.92 14.97
N CYS A 94 -6.11 -2.81 15.61
CA CYS A 94 -6.25 -2.93 17.06
C CYS A 94 -5.82 -4.34 17.49
N PRO A 95 -5.33 -4.51 18.73
CA PRO A 95 -4.99 -5.83 19.24
C PRO A 95 -6.24 -6.71 19.37
N GLY A 96 -6.09 -7.98 19.00
CA GLY A 96 -7.13 -8.99 19.16
C GLY A 96 -8.30 -8.88 18.19
N THR A 97 -9.52 -8.96 18.71
CA THR A 97 -10.79 -8.90 17.96
C THR A 97 -11.41 -7.50 17.92
N GLN A 98 -10.71 -6.51 18.46
CA GLN A 98 -11.14 -5.13 18.48
C GLN A 98 -11.04 -4.50 17.07
N THR A 99 -11.82 -3.46 16.82
CA THR A 99 -11.76 -2.66 15.59
C THR A 99 -11.44 -1.22 15.92
N CYS A 100 -10.75 -0.54 15.01
CA CYS A 100 -10.48 0.88 15.13
C CYS A 100 -11.76 1.66 14.79
N ALA A 101 -12.31 2.39 15.77
CA ALA A 101 -13.54 3.15 15.62
C ALA A 101 -13.31 4.57 15.06
N VAL A 102 -14.40 5.28 14.79
CA VAL A 102 -14.39 6.63 14.16
C VAL A 102 -13.76 7.73 15.02
N ASP A 103 -13.55 7.46 16.31
CA ASP A 103 -12.86 8.31 17.27
C ASP A 103 -11.36 7.98 17.40
N ALA A 104 -10.85 7.15 16.49
CA ALA A 104 -9.48 6.62 16.48
C ALA A 104 -9.12 5.85 17.76
N GLU A 105 -10.11 5.17 18.34
CA GLU A 105 -9.92 4.29 19.50
C GLU A 105 -10.27 2.83 19.19
N CYS A 106 -9.53 1.89 19.80
CA CYS A 106 -9.78 0.47 19.72
C CYS A 106 -10.97 0.08 20.59
N ARG A 107 -11.96 -0.57 19.96
CA ARG A 107 -13.24 -0.95 20.59
C ARG A 107 -13.62 -2.38 20.22
N ASP A 108 -14.34 -3.05 21.11
CA ASP A 108 -14.96 -4.34 20.77
C ASP A 108 -16.02 -4.15 19.68
N LYS A 109 -16.04 -5.07 18.72
CA LYS A 109 -17.06 -5.10 17.68
C LYS A 109 -18.36 -5.69 18.24
N CYS A 110 -19.49 -5.09 17.91
CA CYS A 110 -20.81 -5.58 18.31
C CYS A 110 -21.82 -5.57 17.17
N LEU A 111 -22.77 -6.48 17.23
CA LEU A 111 -23.97 -6.50 16.37
C LEU A 111 -25.23 -6.14 17.17
N LYS A 112 -25.19 -6.38 18.48
CA LYS A 112 -26.26 -6.08 19.44
C LYS A 112 -25.66 -5.76 20.81
N ALA A 113 -26.45 -5.17 21.69
CA ALA A 113 -26.01 -4.78 23.03
C ALA A 113 -25.44 -5.94 23.88
N ALA A 114 -25.91 -7.17 23.67
CA ALA A 114 -25.42 -8.36 24.38
C ALA A 114 -23.99 -8.79 23.98
N ASP A 115 -23.45 -8.21 22.90
CA ASP A 115 -22.08 -8.47 22.48
C ASP A 115 -21.08 -7.53 23.18
N CYS A 116 -21.56 -6.57 23.99
CA CYS A 116 -20.72 -5.65 24.75
C CYS A 116 -20.59 -6.08 26.21
N VAL A 117 -19.53 -5.61 26.86
CA VAL A 117 -19.36 -5.73 28.31
C VAL A 117 -20.53 -5.02 29.02
N ALA A 118 -20.91 -5.51 30.20
CA ALA A 118 -21.99 -4.90 30.98
C ALA A 118 -21.73 -3.39 31.20
N GLY A 119 -22.78 -2.58 30.96
CA GLY A 119 -22.72 -1.12 31.04
C GLY A 119 -22.43 -0.41 29.71
N GLN A 120 -21.90 -1.10 28.70
CA GLN A 120 -21.64 -0.51 27.38
C GLN A 120 -22.86 -0.58 26.45
N LEU A 121 -22.85 0.29 25.44
CA LEU A 121 -23.84 0.34 24.37
C LEU A 121 -23.18 -0.02 23.03
N CYS A 122 -23.91 -0.76 22.21
CA CYS A 122 -23.49 -1.04 20.83
C CYS A 122 -23.90 0.13 19.93
N VAL A 123 -22.95 0.94 19.47
CA VAL A 123 -23.16 2.15 18.67
C VAL A 123 -22.20 2.16 17.49
N GLY A 124 -22.72 2.21 16.26
CA GLY A 124 -21.86 2.24 15.06
C GLY A 124 -20.99 0.99 14.91
N ASP A 125 -21.55 -0.19 15.21
CA ASP A 125 -20.90 -1.51 15.19
C ASP A 125 -19.75 -1.71 16.20
N VAL A 126 -19.63 -0.82 17.18
CA VAL A 126 -18.63 -0.89 18.25
C VAL A 126 -19.23 -0.67 19.64
N CYS A 127 -18.61 -1.25 20.66
CA CYS A 127 -19.00 -1.05 22.05
C CYS A 127 -18.42 0.26 22.60
N ALA A 128 -19.27 1.05 23.25
CA ALA A 128 -18.91 2.33 23.84
C ALA A 128 -19.56 2.54 25.21
N ASP A 129 -18.84 3.19 26.12
CA ASP A 129 -19.41 3.61 27.39
C ASP A 129 -20.39 4.77 27.16
N PRO A 130 -21.55 4.82 27.86
CA PRO A 130 -22.54 5.88 27.66
C PRO A 130 -21.98 7.29 27.84
N GLU A 131 -20.96 7.49 28.69
CA GLU A 131 -20.34 8.80 28.91
C GLU A 131 -19.48 9.29 27.73
N GLU A 132 -19.09 8.40 26.82
CA GLU A 132 -18.27 8.72 25.65
C GLU A 132 -19.11 9.21 24.46
N LEU A 133 -20.44 9.04 24.52
CA LEU A 133 -21.35 9.34 23.43
C LEU A 133 -21.80 10.80 23.48
N VAL A 134 -21.70 11.49 22.34
CA VAL A 134 -22.25 12.82 22.12
C VAL A 134 -23.45 12.69 21.20
N ALA A 135 -24.65 13.04 21.69
CA ALA A 135 -25.91 12.86 20.97
C ALA A 135 -26.16 11.39 20.52
N GLY A 136 -25.72 10.42 21.32
CA GLY A 136 -25.88 8.99 21.04
C GLY A 136 -24.92 8.45 19.97
N GLN A 137 -23.90 9.21 19.58
CA GLN A 137 -22.87 8.78 18.63
C GLN A 137 -21.47 9.01 19.21
N LEU A 138 -20.49 8.26 18.71
CA LEU A 138 -19.09 8.51 19.02
C LEU A 138 -18.62 9.82 18.37
N PRO A 139 -17.87 10.67 19.10
CA PRO A 139 -17.31 11.88 18.53
C PRO A 139 -16.27 11.51 17.46
N ILE A 140 -16.48 11.99 16.24
CA ILE A 140 -15.52 11.79 15.15
C ILE A 140 -14.26 12.59 15.49
N LYS A 141 -13.16 11.91 15.83
CA LYS A 141 -11.85 12.55 15.88
C LYS A 141 -11.38 12.68 14.43
N SER A 142 -11.62 13.84 13.83
CA SER A 142 -11.02 14.16 12.54
C SER A 142 -9.49 14.17 12.71
N THR A 143 -8.86 13.07 12.33
CA THR A 143 -7.41 12.97 12.16
C THR A 143 -6.92 13.77 10.94
N ASP A 144 -7.86 14.29 10.15
CA ASP A 144 -7.66 15.11 8.96
C ASP A 144 -7.78 16.61 9.23
N ALA A 145 -7.27 17.10 10.38
CA ALA A 145 -6.94 18.52 10.50
C ALA A 145 -5.76 18.83 9.56
N GLY A 146 -6.01 18.75 8.25
CA GLY A 146 -5.19 19.33 7.22
C GLY A 146 -4.90 20.76 7.62
N ALA A 147 -3.62 21.13 7.50
CA ALA A 147 -3.15 22.48 7.71
C ALA A 147 -4.12 23.46 7.05
N GLY A 148 -4.90 24.17 7.87
CA GLY A 148 -5.79 25.21 7.41
C GLY A 148 -4.98 26.20 6.60
N GLY A 149 -5.32 26.35 5.32
CA GLY A 149 -4.76 27.39 4.48
C GLY A 149 -4.95 28.75 5.16
N SER A 150 -3.84 29.40 5.49
CA SER A 150 -3.82 30.75 6.02
C SER A 150 -4.60 31.68 5.09
N GLY A 151 -5.68 32.27 5.62
CA GLY A 151 -6.51 33.24 4.93
C GLY A 151 -5.67 34.39 4.40
N GLY A 152 -5.78 34.63 3.10
CA GLY A 152 -5.19 35.79 2.43
C GLY A 152 -5.75 37.08 3.02
N SER A 153 -4.88 37.83 3.70
CA SER A 153 -5.17 39.17 4.16
C SER A 153 -4.42 40.18 3.31
N GLY A 154 -5.19 41.05 2.66
CA GLY A 154 -4.92 42.49 2.62
C GLY A 154 -3.77 42.97 1.74
N ALA A 155 -4.15 43.59 0.62
CA ALA A 155 -3.30 44.50 -0.12
C ALA A 155 -2.85 45.70 0.72
N SER A 156 -1.56 46.00 0.69
CA SER A 156 -0.94 47.31 0.91
C SER A 156 0.47 47.20 0.30
N GLY A 157 0.79 47.90 -0.79
CA GLY A 157 0.99 49.35 -0.77
C GLY A 157 2.41 49.62 -0.29
N GLY A 158 3.37 49.72 -1.20
CA GLY A 158 4.79 49.94 -0.86
C GLY A 158 5.64 50.28 -2.06
N SER A 159 5.78 51.58 -2.31
CA SER A 159 6.63 52.21 -3.31
C SER A 159 8.12 52.12 -2.95
N GLY A 160 8.99 52.18 -3.96
CA GLY A 160 10.27 52.87 -3.87
C GLY A 160 11.51 51.98 -3.67
N GLY A 161 12.45 52.07 -4.62
CA GLY A 161 13.77 51.47 -4.49
C GLY A 161 14.58 51.45 -5.78
N SER A 162 14.92 52.62 -6.31
CA SER A 162 15.99 52.76 -7.31
C SER A 162 17.35 52.65 -6.58
N GLY A 163 18.34 51.94 -7.13
CA GLY A 163 19.72 52.08 -6.65
C GLY A 163 20.74 51.02 -7.09
N GLY A 164 21.72 51.45 -7.90
CA GLY A 164 23.08 50.87 -8.05
C GLY A 164 23.17 49.66 -9.01
N GLY A 165 23.97 49.65 -10.09
CA GLY A 165 25.17 50.41 -10.41
C GLY A 165 26.42 49.53 -10.24
N GLY A 166 27.07 49.18 -11.37
CA GLY A 166 28.52 49.04 -11.49
C GLY A 166 29.22 47.84 -10.86
N GLY A 167 29.92 47.05 -11.69
CA GLY A 167 30.88 46.05 -11.23
C GLY A 167 31.53 45.24 -12.35
N SER A 168 32.32 45.88 -13.20
CA SER A 168 33.27 45.21 -14.10
C SER A 168 34.63 45.12 -13.41
N GLY A 169 35.35 44.00 -13.56
CA GLY A 169 36.81 43.98 -13.53
C GLY A 169 37.48 43.14 -12.44
N GLY A 170 38.49 42.36 -12.88
CA GLY A 170 39.45 41.61 -12.08
C GLY A 170 39.52 40.15 -12.56
N GLY A 171 40.47 39.68 -13.36
CA GLY A 171 41.86 40.10 -13.53
C GLY A 171 42.78 39.27 -12.64
N GLY A 172 43.41 38.25 -13.24
CA GLY A 172 44.72 37.67 -12.91
C GLY A 172 45.04 37.29 -11.45
N GLY A 173 45.20 35.99 -11.20
CA GLY A 173 45.89 35.46 -10.02
C GLY A 173 46.61 34.17 -10.34
N SER A 174 47.91 34.27 -10.61
CA SER A 174 48.85 33.15 -10.76
C SER A 174 49.23 32.56 -9.41
N GLY A 175 49.45 31.25 -9.37
CA GLY A 175 50.44 30.59 -8.51
C GLY A 175 50.07 30.40 -7.03
N GLY A 176 49.73 29.16 -6.68
CA GLY A 176 49.75 28.66 -5.31
C GLY A 176 50.13 27.19 -5.33
N GLY A 177 51.28 26.87 -4.73
CA GLY A 177 51.94 25.57 -4.78
C GLY A 177 51.21 24.44 -4.07
N GLY A 178 51.74 23.23 -4.31
CA GLY A 178 51.20 21.96 -3.85
C GLY A 178 50.96 21.89 -2.34
N GLY A 179 49.76 21.42 -2.01
CA GLY A 179 49.42 20.85 -0.72
C GLY A 179 49.35 19.33 -0.84
N SER A 180 50.14 18.68 -0.01
CA SER A 180 50.25 17.22 0.15
C SER A 180 48.90 16.55 0.41
N GLY A 181 48.76 15.32 -0.09
CA GLY A 181 47.54 14.51 -0.01
C GLY A 181 46.95 14.42 1.39
N GLY A 182 45.72 14.89 1.52
CA GLY A 182 44.82 14.48 2.60
C GLY A 182 44.32 13.07 2.30
N GLY A 183 44.48 12.17 3.27
CA GLY A 183 44.01 10.79 3.18
C GLY A 183 42.55 10.73 2.78
N GLY A 184 42.23 9.77 1.91
CA GLY A 184 40.87 9.47 1.50
C GLY A 184 39.99 9.27 2.72
N GLY A 185 39.08 10.21 2.94
CA GLY A 185 37.99 10.02 3.89
C GLY A 185 37.24 8.77 3.47
N SER A 186 37.06 7.86 4.43
CA SER A 186 36.17 6.71 4.31
C SER A 186 34.87 7.22 3.71
N GLY A 187 34.51 6.71 2.53
CA GLY A 187 33.26 7.05 1.87
C GLY A 187 32.14 6.95 2.88
N GLY A 188 31.46 8.07 3.10
CA GLY A 188 30.32 8.12 4.01
C GLY A 188 29.37 7.00 3.64
N SER A 189 29.01 6.19 4.64
CA SER A 189 28.03 5.12 4.52
C SER A 189 26.83 5.66 3.74
N GLY A 190 26.65 5.12 2.54
CA GLY A 190 25.62 5.58 1.60
C GLY A 190 24.28 5.71 2.30
N GLY A 191 23.57 6.79 1.96
CA GLY A 191 22.26 7.11 2.51
C GLY A 191 21.36 5.89 2.57
N ALA A 192 20.64 5.76 3.70
CA ALA A 192 19.70 4.70 4.05
C ALA A 192 19.42 3.75 2.88
N SER A 193 20.16 2.64 2.82
CA SER A 193 19.96 1.60 1.81
C SER A 193 18.47 1.31 1.73
N ALA A 194 17.89 1.49 0.54
CA ALA A 194 16.51 1.12 0.25
C ALA A 194 16.29 -0.30 0.79
N SER A 195 15.57 -0.42 1.91
CA SER A 195 15.27 -1.69 2.53
C SER A 195 13.84 -2.04 2.20
N CYS A 196 13.59 -3.32 1.93
CA CYS A 196 12.25 -3.87 1.80
C CYS A 196 11.56 -4.01 3.17
N GLY A 197 11.82 -3.10 4.12
CA GLY A 197 11.36 -3.19 5.50
C GLY A 197 11.69 -4.53 6.19
N ALA A 198 11.04 -4.79 7.31
CA ALA A 198 11.07 -6.11 7.94
C ALA A 198 10.20 -7.10 7.13
N PRO A 199 10.54 -8.40 7.14
CA PRO A 199 9.63 -9.43 6.63
C PRO A 199 8.31 -9.38 7.40
N SER A 200 7.20 -9.47 6.68
CA SER A 200 5.88 -9.54 7.28
C SER A 200 5.34 -10.96 7.18
N THR A 201 4.84 -11.48 8.29
CA THR A 201 4.07 -12.74 8.34
C THR A 201 2.57 -12.48 8.14
N ALA A 202 2.13 -11.23 8.19
CA ALA A 202 0.73 -10.87 8.05
C ALA A 202 0.21 -11.17 6.63
N ALA A 203 -1.03 -11.60 6.56
CA ALA A 203 -1.80 -11.51 5.34
C ALA A 203 -2.00 -10.03 5.00
N GLY A 204 -1.86 -9.63 3.74
CA GLY A 204 -2.17 -8.26 3.34
C GLY A 204 -3.58 -7.84 3.74
N THR A 205 -3.73 -6.57 4.13
CA THR A 205 -5.03 -5.99 4.46
C THR A 205 -5.88 -5.95 3.20
N GLN A 206 -7.06 -6.56 3.27
CA GLN A 206 -8.05 -6.50 2.21
C GLN A 206 -8.63 -5.09 2.11
N ILE A 207 -8.56 -4.50 0.92
CA ILE A 207 -9.12 -3.16 0.66
C ILE A 207 -10.35 -3.19 -0.25
N TRP A 208 -10.61 -4.33 -0.90
CA TRP A 208 -11.79 -4.51 -1.73
C TRP A 208 -12.14 -5.99 -1.88
N SER A 209 -13.42 -6.32 -1.80
CA SER A 209 -14.01 -7.60 -2.25
C SER A 209 -15.19 -7.34 -3.15
N GLY A 210 -15.09 -7.78 -4.40
CA GLY A 210 -16.26 -7.94 -5.27
C GLY A 210 -16.93 -9.28 -4.98
N THR A 211 -18.22 -9.27 -4.60
CA THR A 211 -18.94 -10.49 -4.16
C THR A 211 -19.17 -11.53 -5.26
N THR A 212 -18.84 -11.25 -6.52
CA THR A 212 -19.24 -12.13 -7.64
C THR A 212 -18.38 -11.94 -8.88
N LEU A 213 -17.22 -11.29 -8.78
CA LEU A 213 -16.54 -10.72 -9.95
C LEU A 213 -15.15 -11.30 -10.16
N LEU A 214 -14.86 -11.98 -11.28
CA LEU A 214 -13.48 -12.41 -11.59
C LEU A 214 -12.67 -11.19 -12.03
N LEU A 215 -11.68 -10.76 -11.24
CA LEU A 215 -10.77 -9.71 -11.68
C LEU A 215 -9.78 -10.27 -12.69
N ARG A 216 -9.63 -9.57 -13.81
CA ARG A 216 -8.69 -9.94 -14.87
C ARG A 216 -7.48 -9.04 -14.91
N ALA A 217 -7.64 -7.78 -14.53
CA ALA A 217 -6.58 -6.80 -14.59
C ALA A 217 -6.75 -5.75 -13.50
N ALA A 218 -5.61 -5.29 -13.01
CA ALA A 218 -5.51 -4.08 -12.21
C ALA A 218 -4.39 -3.21 -12.79
N ALA A 219 -4.49 -1.91 -12.58
CA ALA A 219 -3.43 -0.98 -12.88
C ALA A 219 -3.38 0.09 -11.80
N LEU A 220 -2.21 0.71 -11.63
CA LEU A 220 -2.02 1.75 -10.63
C LEU A 220 -1.85 3.10 -11.30
N THR A 221 -2.43 4.12 -10.68
CA THR A 221 -2.17 5.52 -10.97
C THR A 221 -1.51 6.16 -9.75
N SER A 222 -1.23 7.46 -9.80
CA SER A 222 -0.73 8.18 -8.62
C SER A 222 -1.73 8.16 -7.46
N THR A 223 -3.04 8.16 -7.74
CA THR A 223 -4.10 8.36 -6.74
C THR A 223 -5.04 7.16 -6.58
N HIS A 224 -5.09 6.25 -7.54
CA HIS A 224 -6.08 5.17 -7.56
C HIS A 224 -5.45 3.80 -7.87
N VAL A 225 -6.13 2.77 -7.38
CA VAL A 225 -6.05 1.42 -7.94
C VAL A 225 -7.23 1.26 -8.90
N VAL A 226 -6.96 0.98 -10.17
CA VAL A 226 -7.99 0.76 -11.18
C VAL A 226 -8.17 -0.74 -11.38
N VAL A 227 -9.41 -1.19 -11.28
CA VAL A 227 -9.77 -2.59 -11.09
C VAL A 227 -10.84 -2.94 -12.12
N MET A 228 -10.56 -3.88 -13.03
CA MET A 228 -11.54 -4.36 -14.01
C MET A 228 -12.04 -5.76 -13.64
N SER A 229 -13.33 -5.83 -13.34
CA SER A 229 -14.00 -7.00 -12.75
C SER A 229 -15.22 -7.43 -13.58
N TRP A 230 -15.63 -8.70 -13.45
CA TRP A 230 -16.58 -9.33 -14.36
C TRP A 230 -17.56 -10.24 -13.68
N GLY A 231 -18.85 -10.07 -13.95
CA GLY A 231 -19.91 -10.89 -13.40
C GLY A 231 -19.63 -12.38 -13.57
N SER A 232 -19.85 -13.15 -12.50
CA SER A 232 -19.98 -14.60 -12.56
C SER A 232 -21.44 -15.01 -12.36
N GLY A 233 -21.78 -16.25 -12.73
CA GLY A 233 -23.14 -16.77 -12.57
C GLY A 233 -24.17 -16.07 -13.46
N ALA A 234 -25.29 -15.61 -12.85
CA ALA A 234 -26.38 -14.96 -13.56
C ALA A 234 -25.97 -13.65 -14.27
N ASN A 235 -24.90 -13.00 -13.77
CA ASN A 235 -24.34 -11.78 -14.33
C ASN A 235 -23.14 -12.06 -15.27
N ALA A 236 -22.95 -13.32 -15.70
CA ALA A 236 -21.84 -13.69 -16.58
C ALA A 236 -21.85 -12.86 -17.86
N GLY A 237 -20.90 -11.93 -18.00
CA GLY A 237 -20.80 -11.01 -19.14
C GLY A 237 -20.97 -9.53 -18.78
N ASP A 238 -21.49 -9.21 -17.59
CA ASP A 238 -21.37 -7.86 -17.06
C ASP A 238 -19.92 -7.59 -16.70
N TYR A 239 -19.46 -6.36 -16.91
CA TYR A 239 -18.17 -5.94 -16.39
C TYR A 239 -18.27 -4.57 -15.74
N GLU A 240 -17.40 -4.36 -14.76
CA GLU A 240 -17.26 -3.13 -14.01
C GLU A 240 -15.80 -2.69 -13.99
N ILE A 241 -15.58 -1.40 -14.21
CA ILE A 241 -14.29 -0.77 -13.97
C ILE A 241 -14.45 0.14 -12.75
N VAL A 242 -13.72 -0.19 -11.69
CA VAL A 242 -13.77 0.49 -10.39
C VAL A 242 -12.45 1.20 -10.14
N LEU A 243 -12.56 2.44 -9.66
CA LEU A 243 -11.47 3.16 -9.02
C LEU A 243 -11.57 2.97 -7.51
N ILE A 244 -10.46 2.57 -6.91
CA ILE A 244 -10.29 2.53 -5.46
C ILE A 244 -9.33 3.66 -5.10
N ASP A 245 -9.79 4.62 -4.29
CA ASP A 245 -8.93 5.69 -3.79
C ASP A 245 -7.86 5.11 -2.86
N LYS A 246 -6.58 5.39 -3.13
CA LYS A 246 -5.48 4.87 -2.33
C LYS A 246 -5.45 5.44 -0.91
N SER A 247 -5.87 6.71 -0.76
CA SER A 247 -5.93 7.41 0.52
C SER A 247 -7.11 6.96 1.36
N ASN A 248 -8.23 6.61 0.71
CA ASN A 248 -9.41 6.07 1.35
C ASN A 248 -9.91 4.84 0.59
N PRO A 249 -9.39 3.63 0.86
CA PRO A 249 -9.75 2.44 0.08
C PRO A 249 -11.22 2.01 0.23
N SER A 250 -11.93 2.51 1.25
CA SER A 250 -13.38 2.34 1.38
C SER A 250 -14.16 3.22 0.38
N SER A 251 -13.53 4.24 -0.19
CA SER A 251 -14.07 5.09 -1.24
C SER A 251 -13.80 4.45 -2.60
N THR A 252 -14.86 3.90 -3.20
CA THR A 252 -14.82 3.35 -4.56
C THR A 252 -15.68 4.18 -5.50
N THR A 253 -15.19 4.37 -6.72
CA THR A 253 -15.95 5.03 -7.80
C THR A 253 -16.05 4.09 -8.99
N THR A 254 -17.27 3.72 -9.34
CA THR A 254 -17.55 2.94 -10.54
C THR A 254 -17.47 3.83 -11.78
N LEU A 255 -16.47 3.60 -12.64
CA LEU A 255 -16.30 4.34 -13.90
C LEU A 255 -17.21 3.82 -15.00
N VAL A 256 -17.37 2.50 -15.05
CA VAL A 256 -18.09 1.81 -16.10
C VAL A 256 -18.89 0.70 -15.46
N THR A 257 -20.19 0.72 -15.69
CA THR A 257 -21.08 -0.44 -15.55
C THR A 257 -21.64 -0.73 -16.93
N GLN A 258 -21.36 -1.90 -17.46
CA GLN A 258 -21.95 -2.31 -18.72
C GLN A 258 -22.59 -3.68 -18.61
N ALA A 259 -23.85 -3.73 -19.05
CA ALA A 259 -24.62 -4.96 -19.13
C ALA A 259 -24.11 -5.88 -20.26
N GLN A 260 -24.21 -7.19 -20.05
CA GLN A 260 -23.88 -8.37 -20.87
C GLN A 260 -23.83 -8.23 -22.40
N ALA A 261 -24.59 -7.32 -23.01
CA ALA A 261 -24.77 -7.23 -24.46
C ALA A 261 -23.55 -6.70 -25.23
N ALA A 262 -22.58 -6.09 -24.57
CA ALA A 262 -21.45 -5.43 -25.24
C ALA A 262 -20.19 -6.30 -25.37
N GLY A 263 -20.27 -7.58 -24.97
CA GLY A 263 -19.19 -8.54 -25.05
C GLY A 263 -18.11 -8.37 -23.98
N LYS A 264 -17.06 -9.16 -24.12
CA LYS A 264 -16.09 -9.47 -23.06
C LYS A 264 -14.81 -8.65 -23.25
N PRO A 265 -14.38 -7.78 -22.31
CA PRO A 265 -13.07 -7.16 -22.42
C PRO A 265 -11.89 -8.16 -22.57
N ALA A 266 -11.02 -8.02 -23.57
CA ALA A 266 -9.87 -8.94 -23.71
C ALA A 266 -8.65 -8.48 -22.91
N VAL A 267 -8.39 -7.18 -22.93
CA VAL A 267 -7.17 -6.57 -22.39
C VAL A 267 -7.48 -5.23 -21.75
N PHE A 268 -6.64 -4.83 -20.80
CA PHE A 268 -6.84 -3.64 -19.98
C PHE A 268 -5.51 -2.96 -19.65
N ALA A 269 -5.52 -1.63 -19.60
CA ALA A 269 -4.43 -0.79 -19.14
C ALA A 269 -5.00 0.46 -18.45
N ALA A 270 -4.21 1.11 -17.60
CA ALA A 270 -4.51 2.46 -17.12
C ALA A 270 -3.38 3.40 -17.53
N GLY A 271 -3.76 4.57 -18.03
CA GLY A 271 -2.87 5.73 -18.18
C GLY A 271 -2.86 6.59 -16.93
N ALA A 272 -2.38 7.82 -17.07
CA ALA A 272 -2.32 8.78 -15.97
C ALA A 272 -3.73 9.26 -15.52
N ASP A 273 -4.65 9.40 -16.46
CA ASP A 273 -5.96 10.05 -16.28
C ASP A 273 -7.15 9.25 -16.82
N ALA A 274 -6.93 8.08 -17.42
CA ALA A 274 -7.97 7.24 -17.98
C ALA A 274 -7.67 5.73 -17.89
N ALA A 275 -8.74 4.95 -17.82
CA ALA A 275 -8.72 3.51 -18.03
C ALA A 275 -8.90 3.21 -19.52
N PHE A 276 -8.25 2.17 -20.01
CA PHE A 276 -8.35 1.70 -21.39
C PHE A 276 -8.58 0.20 -21.42
N TRP A 277 -9.50 -0.26 -22.27
CA TRP A 277 -9.76 -1.68 -22.44
C TRP A 277 -10.18 -1.97 -23.86
N ALA A 278 -10.00 -3.22 -24.29
CA ALA A 278 -10.52 -3.67 -25.55
C ALA A 278 -11.72 -4.58 -25.37
N LEU A 279 -12.75 -4.38 -26.17
CA LEU A 279 -14.06 -5.02 -26.05
C LEU A 279 -14.42 -5.74 -27.35
N ASP A 280 -14.81 -7.01 -27.26
CA ASP A 280 -15.36 -7.77 -28.40
C ASP A 280 -16.81 -7.35 -28.65
N THR A 281 -17.11 -6.73 -29.79
CA THR A 281 -18.46 -6.29 -30.15
C THR A 281 -19.23 -7.34 -30.96
N GLY A 282 -18.65 -8.51 -31.21
CA GLY A 282 -19.17 -9.54 -32.11
C GLY A 282 -19.00 -9.22 -33.60
N SER A 283 -18.97 -7.93 -33.97
CA SER A 283 -18.57 -7.44 -35.30
C SER A 283 -17.08 -7.09 -35.39
N GLY A 284 -16.39 -7.09 -34.26
CA GLY A 284 -14.96 -6.87 -34.16
C GLY A 284 -14.53 -6.44 -32.77
N TRP A 285 -13.43 -5.70 -32.69
CA TRP A 285 -12.88 -5.26 -31.42
C TRP A 285 -12.82 -3.75 -31.36
N ASP A 286 -13.30 -3.17 -30.27
CA ASP A 286 -13.19 -1.75 -29.98
C ASP A 286 -12.19 -1.53 -28.85
N VAL A 287 -11.28 -0.57 -29.01
CA VAL A 287 -10.52 -0.02 -27.90
C VAL A 287 -11.32 1.14 -27.31
N LYS A 288 -11.69 1.00 -26.05
CA LYS A 288 -12.46 1.96 -25.27
C LYS A 288 -11.57 2.67 -24.25
N SER A 289 -12.01 3.85 -23.83
CA SER A 289 -11.45 4.57 -22.69
C SER A 289 -12.53 5.12 -21.76
N ALA A 290 -12.18 5.38 -20.51
CA ALA A 290 -13.00 6.13 -19.56
C ALA A 290 -12.07 6.99 -18.70
N ALA A 291 -12.31 8.30 -18.68
CA ALA A 291 -11.52 9.21 -17.86
C ALA A 291 -11.84 9.01 -16.37
N PHE A 292 -10.85 9.14 -15.51
CA PHE A 292 -11.02 9.01 -14.06
C PHE A 292 -11.88 10.12 -13.46
N ALA A 293 -11.89 11.29 -14.10
CA ALA A 293 -12.79 12.39 -13.76
C ALA A 293 -14.27 12.12 -14.15
N GLY A 294 -14.58 10.96 -14.76
CA GLY A 294 -15.91 10.59 -15.24
C GLY A 294 -16.12 10.82 -16.73
N GLY A 295 -17.39 10.85 -17.16
CA GLY A 295 -17.77 11.05 -18.57
C GLY A 295 -18.06 9.78 -19.37
N GLY A 296 -18.04 8.62 -18.71
CA GLY A 296 -18.41 7.32 -19.28
C GLY A 296 -17.45 6.78 -20.36
N PRO A 297 -17.73 5.57 -20.89
CA PRO A 297 -16.94 4.97 -21.95
C PRO A 297 -16.96 5.76 -23.26
N LYS A 298 -15.78 5.99 -23.84
CA LYS A 298 -15.59 6.51 -25.20
C LYS A 298 -14.89 5.46 -26.05
N THR A 299 -15.21 5.41 -27.35
CA THR A 299 -14.43 4.60 -28.30
C THR A 299 -13.20 5.39 -28.72
N VAL A 300 -12.01 4.88 -28.39
CA VAL A 300 -10.72 5.45 -28.85
C VAL A 300 -10.45 5.02 -30.27
N LEU A 301 -10.71 3.75 -30.58
CA LEU A 301 -10.50 3.18 -31.90
C LEU A 301 -11.41 1.97 -32.14
N ALA A 302 -12.06 1.92 -33.30
CA ALA A 302 -12.67 0.69 -33.81
C ALA A 302 -11.61 -0.13 -34.56
N ASN A 303 -11.24 -1.30 -34.06
CA ASN A 303 -10.11 -2.11 -34.55
C ASN A 303 -10.51 -3.13 -35.65
N ASN A 304 -11.54 -2.84 -36.45
CA ASN A 304 -11.93 -3.57 -37.68
C ASN A 304 -11.83 -5.11 -37.61
N GLY A 305 -12.22 -5.73 -36.50
CA GLY A 305 -12.23 -7.20 -36.36
C GLY A 305 -10.96 -7.85 -35.85
N ILE A 306 -9.92 -7.10 -35.48
CA ILE A 306 -8.63 -7.67 -35.07
C ILE A 306 -8.53 -7.68 -33.54
N GLN A 307 -8.21 -8.84 -32.95
CA GLN A 307 -8.13 -9.00 -31.50
C GLN A 307 -6.89 -8.30 -30.93
N PRO A 308 -7.05 -7.39 -29.96
CA PRO A 308 -5.92 -6.79 -29.27
C PRO A 308 -5.42 -7.65 -28.10
N GLU A 309 -4.11 -7.77 -27.98
CA GLU A 309 -3.40 -8.50 -26.94
C GLU A 309 -2.34 -7.60 -26.26
N GLY A 310 -2.17 -7.74 -24.95
CA GLY A 310 -1.16 -7.02 -24.17
C GLY A 310 -1.22 -5.49 -24.28
N LEU A 311 -2.41 -4.90 -24.10
CA LEU A 311 -2.58 -3.44 -24.11
C LEU A 311 -1.67 -2.77 -23.07
N ARG A 312 -1.01 -1.67 -23.45
CA ARG A 312 -0.17 -0.81 -22.60
C ARG A 312 -0.52 0.65 -22.86
N ALA A 313 -0.51 1.46 -21.81
CA ALA A 313 -0.74 2.89 -21.85
C ALA A 313 0.51 3.66 -21.38
N GLY A 314 0.81 4.76 -22.06
CA GLY A 314 1.95 5.65 -21.81
C GLY A 314 1.45 7.06 -21.53
N SER A 315 2.27 8.08 -21.82
CA SER A 315 1.91 9.48 -21.60
C SER A 315 0.92 10.04 -22.61
N GLY A 316 0.94 9.54 -23.85
CA GLY A 316 0.01 10.00 -24.89
C GLY A 316 -0.48 8.90 -25.83
N TYR A 317 0.09 7.70 -25.72
CA TYR A 317 -0.18 6.61 -26.65
C TYR A 317 -0.70 5.36 -25.93
N LEU A 318 -1.44 4.55 -26.68
CA LEU A 318 -1.67 3.14 -26.35
C LEU A 318 -0.88 2.29 -27.33
N ALA A 319 -0.41 1.13 -26.88
CA ALA A 319 0.19 0.12 -27.73
C ALA A 319 -0.36 -1.27 -27.41
N TRP A 320 -0.57 -2.10 -28.43
CA TRP A 320 -1.02 -3.48 -28.29
C TRP A 320 -0.56 -4.33 -29.47
N ARG A 321 -0.66 -5.65 -29.33
CA ARG A 321 -0.52 -6.60 -30.44
C ARG A 321 -1.86 -6.92 -31.06
N GLN A 322 -1.90 -6.95 -32.36
CA GLN A 322 -3.02 -7.35 -33.19
C GLN A 322 -2.90 -8.85 -33.51
N ALA A 323 -3.73 -9.70 -32.89
CA ALA A 323 -3.92 -11.09 -33.25
C ALA A 323 -5.07 -11.24 -34.26
N PRO A 324 -4.92 -12.04 -35.33
CA PRO A 324 -3.82 -12.95 -35.64
C PRO A 324 -2.69 -12.33 -36.49
N LEU A 325 -2.73 -11.02 -36.77
CA LEU A 325 -1.75 -10.37 -37.65
C LEU A 325 -0.32 -10.37 -37.11
N ASN A 326 -0.16 -10.65 -35.82
CA ASN A 326 1.11 -10.61 -35.11
C ASN A 326 1.78 -9.25 -35.32
N ALA A 327 1.01 -8.15 -35.32
CA ALA A 327 1.55 -6.81 -35.51
C ALA A 327 1.45 -6.02 -34.20
N ILE A 328 2.48 -5.24 -33.85
CA ILE A 328 2.37 -4.27 -32.76
C ILE A 328 1.99 -2.94 -33.37
N VAL A 329 0.96 -2.32 -32.83
CA VAL A 329 0.44 -1.03 -33.26
C VAL A 329 0.33 -0.07 -32.09
N SER A 330 0.28 1.22 -32.38
CA SER A 330 -0.06 2.27 -31.41
C SER A 330 -1.18 3.19 -31.91
N VAL A 331 -1.79 3.93 -30.99
CA VAL A 331 -2.80 4.97 -31.28
C VAL A 331 -2.65 6.09 -30.25
N LEU A 332 -3.09 7.30 -30.58
CA LEU A 332 -3.22 8.37 -29.59
C LEU A 332 -4.35 8.03 -28.61
N GLN A 333 -4.13 8.30 -27.31
CA GLN A 333 -5.11 8.01 -26.27
C GLN A 333 -6.43 8.78 -26.42
N ASP A 334 -6.38 9.95 -27.04
CA ASP A 334 -7.55 10.80 -27.32
C ASP A 334 -8.35 10.36 -28.56
N GLY A 335 -7.87 9.34 -29.29
CA GLY A 335 -8.50 8.83 -30.51
C GLY A 335 -8.33 9.70 -31.76
N THR A 336 -7.52 10.77 -31.70
CA THR A 336 -7.39 11.74 -32.82
C THR A 336 -6.46 11.28 -33.95
N SER A 337 -5.74 10.17 -33.80
CA SER A 337 -4.72 9.74 -34.77
C SER A 337 -5.25 9.27 -36.13
N GLY A 338 -6.57 9.23 -36.33
CA GLY A 338 -7.18 8.81 -37.60
C GLY A 338 -6.95 7.33 -37.96
N GLY A 339 -6.44 6.51 -37.02
CA GLY A 339 -6.11 5.11 -37.23
C GLY A 339 -4.95 4.63 -36.35
N THR A 340 -4.54 3.38 -36.58
CA THR A 340 -3.37 2.78 -35.92
C THR A 340 -2.07 3.15 -36.63
N ILE A 341 -1.00 3.31 -35.85
CA ILE A 341 0.37 3.47 -36.32
C ILE A 341 1.05 2.09 -36.22
N PRO A 342 1.48 1.47 -37.34
CA PRO A 342 2.18 0.20 -37.30
C PRO A 342 3.61 0.36 -36.77
N LEU A 343 3.95 -0.39 -35.72
CA LEU A 343 5.26 -0.37 -35.08
C LEU A 343 6.10 -1.61 -35.44
N VAL A 344 5.49 -2.80 -35.46
CA VAL A 344 6.12 -4.09 -35.85
C VAL A 344 5.15 -4.90 -36.69
N ALA A 345 5.66 -5.57 -37.73
CA ALA A 345 4.97 -6.68 -38.39
C ALA A 345 5.61 -8.01 -37.98
N GLY A 346 4.81 -9.06 -37.76
CA GLY A 346 5.31 -10.39 -37.41
C GLY A 346 5.83 -10.56 -35.97
N ALA A 347 5.52 -9.64 -35.06
CA ALA A 347 5.78 -9.75 -33.63
C ALA A 347 5.16 -11.01 -33.02
N ALA A 348 6.03 -11.93 -32.60
CA ALA A 348 5.64 -13.18 -31.97
C ALA A 348 4.87 -12.96 -30.64
N THR A 349 5.20 -11.91 -29.89
CA THR A 349 4.64 -11.63 -28.57
C THR A 349 3.97 -10.26 -28.49
N ALA A 350 3.04 -10.12 -27.53
CA ALA A 350 2.40 -8.85 -27.24
C ALA A 350 3.38 -7.86 -26.59
N PRO A 351 3.10 -6.54 -26.60
CA PRO A 351 3.90 -5.57 -25.87
C PRO A 351 4.05 -5.96 -24.41
N ALA A 352 5.29 -6.07 -23.96
CA ALA A 352 5.60 -6.47 -22.60
C ALA A 352 5.49 -5.27 -21.64
N GLY A 353 5.83 -4.07 -22.11
CA GLY A 353 5.75 -2.82 -21.35
C GLY A 353 5.79 -1.57 -22.23
N MET A 354 5.51 -0.42 -21.61
CA MET A 354 5.71 0.91 -22.20
C MET A 354 6.24 1.84 -21.12
N ASP A 355 7.09 2.80 -21.48
CA ASP A 355 7.64 3.77 -20.53
C ASP A 355 7.07 5.18 -20.70
N ALA A 356 7.48 6.09 -19.81
CA ALA A 356 7.05 7.49 -19.79
C ALA A 356 7.55 8.32 -20.99
N ALA A 357 8.49 7.78 -21.79
CA ALA A 357 8.93 8.39 -23.05
C ALA A 357 8.18 7.78 -24.26
N ASP A 358 7.06 7.09 -24.00
CA ASP A 358 6.26 6.37 -24.96
C ASP A 358 7.10 5.36 -25.78
N ARG A 359 8.14 4.75 -25.18
CA ARG A 359 8.86 3.64 -25.83
C ARG A 359 8.13 2.33 -25.52
N VAL A 360 7.76 1.61 -26.58
CA VAL A 360 7.17 0.27 -26.50
C VAL A 360 8.28 -0.77 -26.38
N TYR A 361 8.14 -1.67 -25.42
CA TYR A 361 9.02 -2.80 -25.21
C TYR A 361 8.29 -4.09 -25.57
N TYR A 362 8.90 -4.93 -26.38
CA TYR A 362 8.38 -6.26 -26.69
C TYR A 362 9.51 -7.27 -26.84
N VAL A 363 9.14 -8.54 -26.88
CA VAL A 363 10.09 -9.65 -26.80
C VAL A 363 10.09 -10.38 -28.13
N ASP A 364 11.22 -10.34 -28.82
CA ASP A 364 11.43 -11.01 -30.11
C ASP A 364 12.33 -12.23 -29.93
N GLY A 365 11.71 -13.39 -29.74
CA GLY A 365 12.41 -14.62 -29.36
C GLY A 365 13.13 -14.44 -28.02
N ALA A 366 14.46 -14.32 -28.06
CA ALA A 366 15.33 -14.17 -26.89
C ALA A 366 15.82 -12.72 -26.68
N LYS A 367 15.33 -11.78 -27.50
CA LYS A 367 15.74 -10.37 -27.46
C LYS A 367 14.64 -9.52 -26.86
N LEU A 368 15.03 -8.60 -25.98
CA LEU A 368 14.18 -7.50 -25.58
C LEU A 368 14.41 -6.33 -26.54
N MET A 369 13.37 -5.92 -27.24
CA MET A 369 13.39 -4.88 -28.25
C MET A 369 12.64 -3.65 -27.73
N ARG A 370 13.10 -2.44 -28.08
CA ARG A 370 12.37 -1.19 -27.82
C ARG A 370 12.31 -0.25 -29.02
N ARG A 371 11.26 0.57 -29.07
CA ARG A 371 11.09 1.66 -30.07
C ARG A 371 10.06 2.69 -29.58
N LYS A 372 10.16 3.95 -30.03
CA LYS A 372 9.13 4.98 -29.77
C LYS A 372 7.78 4.63 -30.42
N ALA A 373 6.69 4.84 -29.68
CA ALA A 373 5.32 4.64 -30.14
C ALA A 373 4.87 5.65 -31.20
N THR A 374 5.57 6.78 -31.33
CA THR A 374 5.34 7.84 -32.31
C THR A 374 6.05 7.59 -33.65
N GLY A 375 6.84 6.52 -33.74
CA GLY A 375 7.81 6.34 -34.83
C GLY A 375 7.19 5.87 -36.15
N THR A 376 7.76 6.30 -37.28
CA THR A 376 7.41 5.76 -38.60
C THR A 376 7.97 4.35 -38.77
N THR A 377 7.40 3.54 -39.66
CA THR A 377 7.88 2.16 -39.92
C THR A 377 9.37 2.05 -40.23
N THR A 378 10.02 3.14 -40.65
CA THR A 378 11.46 3.26 -40.91
C THR A 378 12.34 3.33 -39.65
N ASP A 379 11.78 3.65 -38.49
CA ASP A 379 12.55 3.70 -37.25
C ASP A 379 13.00 2.30 -36.85
N SER A 380 14.32 2.12 -36.72
CA SER A 380 14.90 0.85 -36.35
C SER A 380 14.58 0.49 -34.90
N TRP A 381 14.23 -0.77 -34.69
CA TRP A 381 14.14 -1.33 -33.34
C TRP A 381 15.52 -1.42 -32.71
N GLU A 382 15.61 -0.98 -31.46
CA GLU A 382 16.82 -1.11 -30.67
C GLU A 382 16.76 -2.40 -29.85
N THR A 383 17.80 -3.21 -29.92
CA THR A 383 17.97 -4.34 -28.99
C THR A 383 18.44 -3.81 -27.65
N VAL A 384 17.56 -3.84 -26.65
CA VAL A 384 17.87 -3.43 -25.26
C VAL A 384 18.73 -4.47 -24.57
N ALA A 385 18.38 -5.74 -24.78
CA ALA A 385 19.13 -6.87 -24.27
C ALA A 385 19.00 -8.06 -25.21
N ALA A 386 20.12 -8.74 -25.44
CA ALA A 386 20.14 -10.07 -26.02
C ALA A 386 20.51 -11.03 -24.88
N ALA A 387 19.53 -11.72 -24.30
CA ALA A 387 19.83 -12.80 -23.37
C ALA A 387 19.70 -14.13 -24.11
N GLY A 388 20.60 -15.09 -23.85
CA GLY A 388 20.49 -16.45 -24.39
C GLY A 388 19.36 -17.28 -23.77
N ALA A 389 18.21 -16.66 -23.43
CA ALA A 389 17.14 -17.28 -22.65
C ALA A 389 15.77 -17.13 -23.34
N THR A 390 14.94 -18.15 -23.12
CA THR A 390 13.57 -18.36 -23.60
C THR A 390 12.62 -17.22 -23.21
N ALA A 391 11.48 -17.16 -23.91
CA ALA A 391 10.47 -16.10 -23.88
C ALA A 391 10.34 -15.38 -22.53
N ALA A 392 10.46 -14.06 -22.56
CA ALA A 392 10.10 -13.21 -21.45
C ALA A 392 8.58 -13.18 -21.27
N ASP A 393 8.13 -13.32 -20.03
CA ASP A 393 6.71 -13.19 -19.73
C ASP A 393 6.35 -11.76 -19.29
N PHE A 394 7.26 -11.07 -18.59
CA PHE A 394 6.97 -9.76 -18.01
C PHE A 394 8.14 -8.78 -18.10
N VAL A 395 7.81 -7.56 -18.51
CA VAL A 395 8.71 -6.40 -18.50
C VAL A 395 8.05 -5.28 -17.70
N ARG A 396 8.85 -4.59 -16.89
CA ARG A 396 8.50 -3.33 -16.24
C ARG A 396 9.58 -2.31 -16.53
N VAL A 397 9.17 -1.06 -16.73
CA VAL A 397 10.11 0.02 -17.03
C VAL A 397 9.87 1.15 -16.06
N ASP A 398 10.96 1.70 -15.53
CA ASP A 398 10.95 2.93 -14.75
C ASP A 398 12.09 3.84 -15.23
N GLY A 399 11.72 4.95 -15.86
CA GLY A 399 12.64 5.83 -16.58
C GLY A 399 13.41 5.06 -17.66
N ASP A 400 14.74 5.02 -17.51
CA ASP A 400 15.64 4.27 -18.40
C ASP A 400 16.02 2.88 -17.89
N THR A 401 15.54 2.49 -16.70
CA THR A 401 15.81 1.16 -16.15
C THR A 401 14.73 0.19 -16.55
N VAL A 402 15.13 -0.95 -17.12
CA VAL A 402 14.20 -2.01 -17.50
C VAL A 402 14.37 -3.21 -16.58
N PHE A 403 13.27 -3.72 -16.06
CA PHE A 403 13.20 -4.93 -15.25
C PHE A 403 12.54 -6.02 -16.07
N TRP A 404 13.23 -7.15 -16.19
CA TRP A 404 12.86 -8.23 -17.07
C TRP A 404 12.78 -9.54 -16.30
N ALA A 405 11.59 -10.14 -16.25
CA ALA A 405 11.40 -11.50 -15.76
C ALA A 405 11.51 -12.51 -16.92
N ARG A 406 12.34 -13.52 -16.72
CA ARG A 406 12.45 -14.68 -17.61
C ARG A 406 11.68 -15.84 -16.98
N ASP A 407 10.70 -16.40 -17.70
CA ASP A 407 10.13 -17.70 -17.34
C ASP A 407 10.95 -18.80 -18.02
N PRO A 408 11.67 -19.61 -17.25
CA PRO A 408 12.17 -20.86 -17.76
C PRO A 408 11.05 -21.86 -17.69
N LEU A 409 10.76 -22.40 -18.85
CA LEU A 409 10.04 -23.67 -18.99
C LEU A 409 10.63 -24.78 -18.08
N SER A 410 11.86 -24.63 -17.57
CA SER A 410 12.56 -25.55 -16.67
C SER A 410 12.61 -25.16 -15.18
N GLY A 411 11.95 -24.09 -14.72
CA GLY A 411 11.80 -23.79 -13.28
C GLY A 411 12.94 -23.04 -12.56
N SER A 412 13.95 -22.52 -13.27
CA SER A 412 15.02 -21.66 -12.70
C SER A 412 14.98 -20.21 -13.21
N GLY A 413 13.89 -19.47 -12.96
CA GLY A 413 13.70 -18.14 -13.57
C GLY A 413 14.46 -17.06 -12.85
N ALA A 414 14.50 -15.89 -13.47
CA ALA A 414 15.24 -14.76 -12.92
C ALA A 414 14.58 -13.44 -13.26
N ILE A 415 14.76 -12.48 -12.37
CA ILE A 415 14.41 -11.08 -12.59
C ILE A 415 15.73 -10.33 -12.76
N THR A 416 15.93 -9.74 -13.93
CA THR A 416 17.14 -9.01 -14.30
C THR A 416 16.83 -7.52 -14.40
N ARG A 417 17.68 -6.70 -13.80
CA ARG A 417 17.73 -5.26 -14.05
C ARG A 417 18.65 -5.01 -15.22
N LEU A 418 18.15 -4.33 -16.24
CA LEU A 418 18.88 -3.92 -17.43
C LEU A 418 19.18 -2.44 -17.30
N ASP A 419 20.38 -2.16 -16.83
CA ASP A 419 21.04 -0.85 -16.77
C ASP A 419 22.49 -1.02 -17.27
N PRO A 420 23.28 0.05 -17.47
CA PRO A 420 24.71 -0.08 -17.78
C PRO A 420 25.45 -0.82 -16.63
N GLY A 421 25.49 -2.15 -16.72
CA GLY A 421 25.97 -3.02 -15.64
C GLY A 421 25.09 -4.26 -15.36
N SER A 422 23.94 -4.41 -16.04
CA SER A 422 22.97 -5.51 -15.98
C SER A 422 23.18 -6.54 -14.87
N ALA A 423 22.34 -6.52 -13.84
CA ALA A 423 22.44 -7.44 -12.70
C ALA A 423 21.20 -8.35 -12.59
N GLU A 424 21.41 -9.63 -12.32
CA GLU A 424 20.35 -10.51 -11.84
C GLU A 424 20.00 -10.11 -10.41
N LEU A 425 18.77 -9.63 -10.20
CA LEU A 425 18.28 -9.24 -8.89
C LEU A 425 17.83 -10.44 -8.07
N VAL A 426 17.18 -11.39 -8.74
CA VAL A 426 16.64 -12.60 -8.13
C VAL A 426 16.77 -13.76 -9.11
N THR A 427 17.12 -14.94 -8.59
CA THR A 427 17.26 -16.20 -9.36
C THR A 427 16.41 -17.30 -8.73
N ASN A 428 16.15 -18.37 -9.50
CA ASN A 428 15.31 -19.50 -9.12
C ASN A 428 13.87 -19.12 -8.74
N VAL A 429 13.29 -18.15 -9.44
CA VAL A 429 11.92 -17.67 -9.23
C VAL A 429 11.07 -17.90 -10.47
N LYS A 430 9.75 -18.02 -10.29
CA LYS A 430 8.79 -18.03 -11.42
C LYS A 430 7.76 -16.92 -11.21
N PRO A 431 8.10 -15.66 -11.52
CA PRO A 431 7.18 -14.55 -11.34
C PRO A 431 6.06 -14.59 -12.38
N SER A 432 4.82 -14.50 -11.92
CA SER A 432 3.65 -14.30 -12.79
C SER A 432 3.25 -12.82 -12.89
N SER A 433 3.83 -11.97 -12.05
CA SER A 433 3.61 -10.54 -12.02
C SER A 433 4.77 -9.79 -11.38
N MET A 434 4.90 -8.51 -11.75
CA MET A 434 5.85 -7.59 -11.14
C MET A 434 5.23 -6.21 -10.95
N GLY A 435 5.62 -5.52 -9.88
CA GLY A 435 5.33 -4.11 -9.62
C GLY A 435 6.61 -3.37 -9.23
N LEU A 436 6.63 -2.05 -9.42
CA LEU A 436 7.78 -1.19 -9.09
C LEU A 436 7.30 0.01 -8.31
N ASN A 437 8.18 0.56 -7.49
CA ASN A 437 8.13 1.95 -7.06
C ASN A 437 9.52 2.58 -7.19
N ALA A 438 9.73 3.78 -6.63
CA ALA A 438 11.00 4.47 -6.71
C ALA A 438 12.18 3.67 -6.16
N GLN A 439 12.00 2.80 -5.16
CA GLN A 439 13.09 2.14 -4.44
C GLN A 439 13.18 0.62 -4.67
N ASN A 440 12.05 -0.05 -4.86
CA ASN A 440 11.92 -1.51 -4.74
C ASN A 440 11.18 -2.11 -5.94
N LEU A 441 11.52 -3.36 -6.23
CA LEU A 441 10.77 -4.24 -7.12
C LEU A 441 9.98 -5.24 -6.28
N TYR A 442 8.73 -5.46 -6.66
CA TYR A 442 7.84 -6.43 -6.05
C TYR A 442 7.47 -7.50 -7.06
N TYR A 443 7.40 -8.75 -6.63
CA TYR A 443 7.09 -9.89 -7.50
C TYR A 443 6.42 -11.00 -6.70
N ASP A 444 5.68 -11.88 -7.37
CA ASP A 444 5.25 -13.15 -6.81
C ASP A 444 6.20 -14.27 -7.25
N ASP A 445 6.12 -15.42 -6.61
CA ASP A 445 6.89 -16.60 -7.04
C ASP A 445 6.00 -17.84 -7.06
N GLU A 446 5.70 -18.32 -8.26
CA GLU A 446 4.88 -19.52 -8.46
C GLU A 446 5.61 -20.82 -8.11
N THR A 447 6.95 -20.81 -7.97
CA THR A 447 7.71 -22.02 -7.60
C THR A 447 7.41 -22.47 -6.17
N VAL A 448 7.03 -21.53 -5.30
CA VAL A 448 6.81 -21.78 -3.88
C VAL A 448 5.31 -22.00 -3.61
N THR A 449 4.83 -23.23 -3.79
CA THR A 449 3.39 -23.54 -3.65
C THR A 449 2.89 -23.45 -2.21
N ALA A 450 3.68 -23.87 -1.22
CA ALA A 450 3.31 -23.87 0.20
C ALA A 450 3.45 -22.50 0.87
N ASP A 451 4.20 -21.59 0.25
CA ASP A 451 4.47 -20.25 0.78
C ASP A 451 4.43 -19.18 -0.31
N ARG A 452 3.35 -19.21 -1.10
CA ARG A 452 3.06 -18.14 -2.06
C ARG A 452 2.99 -16.81 -1.31
N GLY A 453 3.40 -15.76 -1.99
CA GLY A 453 3.48 -14.45 -1.37
C GLY A 453 3.90 -13.37 -2.34
N VAL A 454 3.85 -12.15 -1.83
CA VAL A 454 4.46 -11.00 -2.48
C VAL A 454 5.84 -10.81 -1.87
N TRP A 455 6.85 -10.78 -2.71
CA TRP A 455 8.25 -10.57 -2.36
C TRP A 455 8.66 -9.18 -2.80
N CYS A 456 9.65 -8.64 -2.10
CA CYS A 456 10.28 -7.36 -2.40
C CYS A 456 11.79 -7.57 -2.52
N VAL A 457 12.40 -6.92 -3.51
CA VAL A 457 13.85 -6.79 -3.61
C VAL A 457 14.20 -5.34 -3.90
N PRO A 458 15.22 -4.74 -3.24
CA PRO A 458 15.66 -3.40 -3.59
C PRO A 458 16.07 -3.34 -5.06
N ARG A 459 15.73 -2.26 -5.76
CA ARG A 459 16.12 -2.09 -7.17
C ARG A 459 17.63 -2.12 -7.35
N ALA A 460 18.38 -1.72 -6.33
CA ALA A 460 19.84 -1.77 -6.26
C ALA A 460 20.43 -3.20 -6.20
N GLY A 461 19.60 -4.23 -6.00
CA GLY A 461 20.03 -5.56 -5.59
C GLY A 461 19.98 -5.72 -4.07
N GLY A 462 20.00 -6.97 -3.61
CA GLY A 462 19.90 -7.32 -2.19
C GLY A 462 19.17 -8.63 -1.97
N ALA A 463 19.04 -9.05 -0.72
CA ALA A 463 18.25 -10.23 -0.37
C ALA A 463 16.75 -9.93 -0.55
N PRO A 464 16.00 -10.81 -1.24
CA PRO A 464 14.55 -10.69 -1.28
C PRO A 464 13.94 -10.83 0.11
N VAL A 465 12.93 -10.00 0.41
CA VAL A 465 12.18 -10.00 1.66
C VAL A 465 10.72 -10.28 1.36
N ARG A 466 10.11 -11.20 2.10
CA ARG A 466 8.69 -11.52 1.97
C ARG A 466 7.83 -10.43 2.61
N LYS A 467 6.91 -9.87 1.83
CA LYS A 467 6.02 -8.78 2.23
C LYS A 467 4.63 -9.18 2.63
N ALA A 468 4.13 -10.27 2.06
CA ALA A 468 2.86 -10.80 2.44
C ALA A 468 2.83 -12.30 2.19
N LYS A 469 2.25 -13.03 3.13
CA LYS A 469 1.80 -14.39 2.83
C LYS A 469 0.56 -14.31 1.95
N ASN A 470 0.54 -15.08 0.88
CA ASN A 470 -0.64 -15.25 0.06
C ASN A 470 -0.98 -16.73 -0.08
N THR A 471 -2.25 -17.08 0.14
CA THR A 471 -2.67 -18.48 0.06
C THR A 471 -3.05 -18.89 -1.35
N ALA A 472 -3.21 -17.93 -2.27
CA ALA A 472 -3.58 -18.22 -3.64
C ALA A 472 -2.75 -17.45 -4.68
N LYS A 473 -3.11 -17.65 -5.96
CA LYS A 473 -2.31 -17.18 -7.10
C LYS A 473 -2.44 -15.66 -7.22
N VAL A 474 -1.30 -14.99 -7.12
CA VAL A 474 -1.18 -13.58 -7.47
C VAL A 474 -1.25 -13.46 -8.99
N ASN A 475 -1.96 -12.48 -9.53
CA ASN A 475 -2.04 -12.25 -10.98
C ASN A 475 -1.46 -10.89 -11.39
N VAL A 476 -1.75 -9.88 -10.57
CA VAL A 476 -1.29 -8.51 -10.81
C VAL A 476 -0.67 -7.98 -9.53
N ILE A 477 0.53 -7.40 -9.66
CA ILE A 477 1.20 -6.62 -8.62
C ILE A 477 1.41 -5.21 -9.15
N GLY A 478 1.09 -4.23 -8.32
CA GLY A 478 1.53 -2.85 -8.48
C GLY A 478 2.08 -2.32 -7.15
N ALA A 479 2.93 -1.30 -7.19
CA ALA A 479 3.38 -0.62 -5.97
C ALA A 479 3.41 0.89 -6.18
N ASP A 480 3.40 1.63 -5.07
CA ASP A 480 3.68 3.06 -5.02
C ASP A 480 4.63 3.39 -3.87
N ASP A 481 4.63 4.66 -3.45
CA ASP A 481 5.51 5.16 -2.41
C ASP A 481 5.17 4.70 -0.99
N GLN A 482 3.99 4.13 -0.76
CA GLN A 482 3.53 3.71 0.56
C GLN A 482 3.16 2.23 0.65
N PHE A 483 2.62 1.67 -0.43
CA PHE A 483 2.05 0.33 -0.40
C PHE A 483 2.43 -0.51 -1.63
N VAL A 484 2.38 -1.83 -1.43
CA VAL A 484 2.27 -2.80 -2.53
C VAL A 484 0.85 -3.32 -2.59
N TYR A 485 0.28 -3.37 -3.79
CA TYR A 485 -1.06 -3.83 -4.10
C TYR A 485 -0.97 -5.09 -4.92
N TRP A 486 -1.80 -6.09 -4.61
CA TRP A 486 -1.92 -7.27 -5.45
C TRP A 486 -3.32 -7.82 -5.48
N TYR A 487 -3.56 -8.62 -6.52
CA TYR A 487 -4.82 -9.33 -6.71
C TYR A 487 -4.64 -10.84 -6.56
N ASP A 488 -5.53 -11.44 -5.77
CA ASP A 488 -5.63 -12.89 -5.60
C ASP A 488 -6.79 -13.49 -6.42
N VAL A 489 -6.46 -14.40 -7.34
CA VAL A 489 -7.43 -15.04 -8.26
C VAL A 489 -8.34 -16.03 -7.55
N PHE A 490 -7.85 -16.79 -6.57
CA PHE A 490 -8.62 -17.91 -5.99
C PHE A 490 -9.21 -17.60 -4.62
N ALA A 491 -8.76 -16.53 -3.95
CA ALA A 491 -9.30 -16.12 -2.66
C ALA A 491 -10.62 -15.31 -2.74
N GLY A 492 -11.33 -15.33 -3.87
CA GLY A 492 -12.59 -14.60 -4.01
C GLY A 492 -12.43 -13.10 -4.30
N SER A 493 -11.53 -12.78 -5.22
CA SER A 493 -11.38 -11.47 -5.84
C SER A 493 -11.05 -10.31 -4.89
N ILE A 494 -9.89 -10.43 -4.23
CA ILE A 494 -9.45 -9.48 -3.21
C ILE A 494 -8.29 -8.65 -3.73
N VAL A 495 -8.44 -7.32 -3.67
CA VAL A 495 -7.28 -6.41 -3.73
C VAL A 495 -6.76 -6.26 -2.31
N ARG A 496 -5.47 -6.59 -2.11
CA ARG A 496 -4.79 -6.46 -0.84
C ARG A 496 -3.74 -5.37 -0.91
N ARG A 497 -3.44 -4.76 0.23
CA ARG A 497 -2.28 -3.89 0.41
C ARG A 497 -1.40 -4.35 1.56
N ALA A 498 -0.10 -4.10 1.46
CA ALA A 498 0.84 -4.26 2.57
C ALA A 498 1.81 -3.07 2.60
N PRO A 499 2.25 -2.65 3.80
CA PRO A 499 3.26 -1.61 3.93
C PRO A 499 4.64 -2.05 3.40
N LYS A 500 5.43 -1.04 3.04
CA LYS A 500 6.77 -1.16 2.44
C LYS A 500 7.83 -1.82 3.29
#